data_AF-A0A661RE62-F1
#
_entry.id   AF-A0A661RE62-F1
#
_cell.length_a   1.000
_cell.length_b   1.000
_cell.length_c   1.000
_cell.angle_alpha   90.00
_cell.angle_beta   90.00
_cell.angle_gamma   90.00
#
_symmetry.space_group_name_H-M   'P 1'
#
loop_
_entity.id
_entity.type
_entity.pdbx_description
1 polymer ?
#
loop_
_entity_poly.entity_id
_entity_poly.type
_entity_poly.pdbx_seq_one_letter_code
_entity_poly.pdbx_strand_id
1 'polypeptide(L)'
;MAYQKTEHIAAGCLKTDIKSSSIYQAYLGTCLGVALYDPSLKIGGMIHILLPEPLGDAGALFPEKYASTGIPILINQFIRLGSSPPDIKAVIAGGALVGPVSHQDIGLDIGGRSADIARKILQRHNIEIIESETGGFFTCTLELNMRTGETAINPAWEDVCKSQQDFPPPTLDDIKKTIETIKPIPQTALKIFRMVQDNRSGIKDITRELSLDQVLSGQTLKLCNSAMFSGTIKIETLTDAVLLLGEDLLIKSVITAAVNAYYNQTGTSGYSLCRGGLFFHAVGVAITAETIAKKTGKAQDKKAYTAGLLHDIGKVILDQYISDRAPLLFRNLSIETESFLSAEKKLLGITHCEVGAFLAKKWQFSSALSQVIRHHHHPEKTESNKDLVYIVYLADLLMEKFHTGHDLEKMQSQSIGHVLAHLGLTLADIPEIIDATPLNVMNTNE
;
A
#
# COMPACT_ATOMS: atom_id res chain seq x y z
N MET A 1 -5.42 -28.67 26.36
CA MET A 1 -5.87 -27.39 25.77
C MET A 1 -5.99 -27.60 24.27
N ALA A 2 -7.18 -27.42 23.69
CA ALA A 2 -7.34 -27.53 22.25
C ALA A 2 -6.59 -26.35 21.60
N TYR A 3 -5.70 -26.64 20.65
CA TYR A 3 -4.98 -25.61 19.90
C TYR A 3 -5.98 -24.75 19.13
N GLN A 4 -6.16 -23.48 19.55
CA GLN A 4 -6.93 -22.48 18.80
C GLN A 4 -5.98 -21.82 17.80
N LYS A 5 -6.28 -21.95 16.52
CA LYS A 5 -5.52 -21.32 15.44
C LYS A 5 -6.01 -19.90 15.24
N THR A 6 -5.14 -18.91 15.37
CA THR A 6 -5.45 -17.52 14.99
C THR A 6 -5.26 -17.36 13.48
N GLU A 7 -6.25 -16.75 12.83
CA GLU A 7 -6.24 -16.43 11.42
C GLU A 7 -6.39 -14.92 11.25
N HIS A 8 -5.36 -14.30 10.69
CA HIS A 8 -5.35 -12.86 10.53
C HIS A 8 -6.17 -12.45 9.31
N ILE A 9 -7.05 -11.48 9.50
CA ILE A 9 -7.83 -10.84 8.45
C ILE A 9 -7.06 -9.62 7.97
N ALA A 10 -6.37 -9.79 6.84
CA ALA A 10 -5.60 -8.75 6.20
C ALA A 10 -6.47 -7.55 5.82
N ALA A 11 -5.87 -6.37 5.75
CA ALA A 11 -6.55 -5.15 5.36
C ALA A 11 -7.13 -5.27 3.94
N GLY A 12 -8.39 -4.88 3.78
CA GLY A 12 -9.09 -5.05 2.51
C GLY A 12 -9.48 -6.49 2.21
N CYS A 13 -9.58 -7.35 3.21
CA CYS A 13 -10.10 -8.71 3.06
C CYS A 13 -11.31 -8.91 3.97
N LEU A 14 -12.16 -9.86 3.58
CA LEU A 14 -13.23 -10.40 4.42
C LEU A 14 -13.18 -11.92 4.45
N LYS A 15 -13.69 -12.50 5.52
CA LYS A 15 -13.81 -13.95 5.64
C LYS A 15 -15.05 -14.33 6.44
N THR A 16 -15.73 -15.38 6.00
CA THR A 16 -16.86 -16.01 6.69
C THR A 16 -16.68 -17.51 6.75
N ASP A 17 -17.12 -18.13 7.84
CA ASP A 17 -17.05 -19.58 8.00
C ASP A 17 -18.13 -20.08 8.98
N ILE A 18 -18.38 -21.39 8.95
CA ILE A 18 -19.39 -22.08 9.75
C ILE A 18 -18.69 -23.07 10.66
N LYS A 19 -18.93 -22.99 11.97
CA LYS A 19 -18.41 -23.96 12.96
C LYS A 19 -16.87 -24.10 12.94
N SER A 20 -16.14 -23.07 12.51
CA SER A 20 -14.68 -23.03 12.59
C SER A 20 -14.22 -22.93 14.06
N SER A 21 -13.10 -23.58 14.39
CA SER A 21 -12.46 -23.47 15.71
C SER A 21 -11.38 -22.39 15.77
N SER A 22 -11.20 -21.62 14.68
CA SER A 22 -10.21 -20.56 14.58
C SER A 22 -10.65 -19.27 15.29
N ILE A 23 -9.68 -18.43 15.62
CA ILE A 23 -9.91 -17.04 16.06
C ILE A 23 -9.60 -16.15 14.87
N TYR A 24 -10.56 -15.34 14.42
CA TYR A 24 -10.29 -14.31 13.44
C TYR A 24 -9.76 -13.08 14.15
N GLN A 25 -8.66 -12.50 13.64
CA GLN A 25 -8.04 -11.34 14.27
C GLN A 25 -7.68 -10.28 13.22
N ALA A 26 -7.99 -9.02 13.50
CA ALA A 26 -7.55 -7.87 12.71
C ALA A 26 -6.81 -6.85 13.59
N TYR A 27 -5.71 -6.30 13.08
CA TYR A 27 -5.01 -5.17 13.70
C TYR A 27 -5.52 -3.86 13.11
N LEU A 28 -5.94 -2.95 13.98
CA LEU A 28 -6.76 -1.80 13.59
C LEU A 28 -6.16 -0.49 14.08
N GLY A 29 -6.13 0.50 13.19
CA GLY A 29 -5.73 1.88 13.46
C GLY A 29 -6.75 2.83 12.85
N THR A 30 -6.37 3.54 11.79
CA THR A 30 -7.30 4.36 10.99
C THR A 30 -8.30 3.53 10.19
N CYS A 31 -7.95 2.27 9.89
CA CYS A 31 -8.83 1.25 9.31
C CYS A 31 -9.86 0.74 10.33
N LEU A 32 -10.95 0.15 9.83
CA LEU A 32 -12.08 -0.33 10.63
C LEU A 32 -12.22 -1.85 10.53
N GLY A 33 -12.35 -2.52 11.67
CA GLY A 33 -12.74 -3.92 11.72
C GLY A 33 -14.23 -4.06 12.03
N VAL A 34 -14.93 -4.94 11.32
CA VAL A 34 -16.30 -5.33 11.65
C VAL A 34 -16.37 -6.85 11.74
N ALA A 35 -16.71 -7.35 12.93
CA ALA A 35 -16.96 -8.76 13.18
C ALA A 35 -18.48 -8.98 13.26
N LEU A 36 -18.97 -10.02 12.57
CA LEU A 36 -20.36 -10.46 12.63
C LEU A 36 -20.42 -11.89 13.16
N TYR A 37 -21.45 -12.19 13.94
CA TYR A 37 -21.70 -13.54 14.43
C TYR A 37 -23.19 -13.83 14.60
N ASP A 38 -23.63 -14.98 14.12
CA ASP A 38 -24.97 -15.53 14.36
C ASP A 38 -24.87 -16.65 15.41
N PRO A 39 -25.42 -16.47 16.62
CA PRO A 39 -25.32 -17.45 17.69
C PRO A 39 -26.20 -18.68 17.48
N SER A 40 -27.28 -18.57 16.72
CA SER A 40 -28.21 -19.66 16.45
C SER A 40 -27.61 -20.65 15.45
N LEU A 41 -27.01 -20.13 14.38
CA LEU A 41 -26.41 -20.94 13.31
C LEU A 41 -24.91 -21.18 13.49
N LYS A 42 -24.26 -20.45 14.40
CA LYS A 42 -22.80 -20.47 14.63
C LYS A 42 -22.01 -20.14 13.36
N ILE A 43 -22.45 -19.09 12.69
CA ILE A 43 -21.80 -18.51 11.52
C ILE A 43 -21.04 -17.28 12.02
N GLY A 44 -19.78 -17.18 11.66
CA GLY A 44 -18.94 -16.04 12.00
C GLY A 44 -18.30 -15.43 10.77
N GLY A 45 -17.92 -14.16 10.87
CA GLY A 45 -17.14 -13.52 9.84
C GLY A 45 -16.57 -12.19 10.30
N MET A 46 -15.53 -11.76 9.61
CA MET A 46 -14.86 -10.51 9.89
C MET A 46 -14.42 -9.86 8.59
N ILE A 47 -14.54 -8.55 8.52
CA ILE A 47 -14.04 -7.71 7.44
C ILE A 47 -13.11 -6.63 8.00
N HIS A 48 -12.03 -6.38 7.28
CA HIS A 48 -11.08 -5.33 7.58
C HIS A 48 -11.15 -4.25 6.50
N ILE A 49 -11.79 -3.15 6.84
CA ILE A 49 -12.14 -2.04 5.95
C ILE A 49 -11.06 -0.97 5.99
N LEU A 50 -10.67 -0.48 4.82
CA LEU A 50 -9.67 0.57 4.66
C LEU A 50 -10.28 1.96 4.50
N LEU A 51 -11.43 2.05 3.82
CA LEU A 51 -12.01 3.31 3.38
C LEU A 51 -13.54 3.36 3.60
N PRO A 52 -14.14 4.56 3.74
CA PRO A 52 -15.57 4.69 4.01
C PRO A 52 -16.44 4.31 2.80
N GLU A 53 -16.16 4.89 1.63
CA GLU A 53 -16.95 4.69 0.41
C GLU A 53 -16.02 4.55 -0.80
N PRO A 54 -16.40 3.76 -1.81
CA PRO A 54 -15.70 3.74 -3.07
C PRO A 54 -15.93 5.05 -3.83
N LEU A 55 -14.91 5.50 -4.55
CA LEU A 55 -15.00 6.63 -5.45
C LEU A 55 -15.17 6.08 -6.87
N GLY A 56 -16.30 6.38 -7.53
CA GLY A 56 -16.66 5.86 -8.85
C GLY A 56 -17.04 4.36 -8.86
N ASP A 57 -16.62 3.62 -9.89
CA ASP A 57 -16.87 2.18 -10.07
C ASP A 57 -15.95 1.28 -9.20
N ALA A 58 -15.06 1.86 -8.38
CA ALA A 58 -14.14 1.10 -7.52
C ALA A 58 -14.79 0.14 -6.52
N GLY A 59 -16.11 0.29 -6.29
CA GLY A 59 -16.91 -0.66 -5.54
C GLY A 59 -17.05 -2.03 -6.20
N ALA A 60 -16.75 -2.18 -7.50
CA ALA A 60 -16.89 -3.44 -8.22
C ALA A 60 -15.59 -4.28 -8.25
N LEU A 61 -14.39 -3.67 -8.24
CA LEU A 61 -13.10 -4.38 -8.27
C LEU A 61 -12.66 -4.95 -6.92
N PHE A 62 -12.82 -4.18 -5.85
CA PHE A 62 -12.38 -4.54 -4.50
C PHE A 62 -13.38 -4.05 -3.44
N PRO A 63 -14.65 -4.49 -3.51
CA PRO A 63 -15.69 -4.02 -2.60
C PRO A 63 -15.34 -4.21 -1.12
N GLU A 64 -14.61 -5.28 -0.79
CA GLU A 64 -14.18 -5.60 0.57
C GLU A 64 -13.29 -4.54 1.23
N LYS A 65 -12.74 -3.59 0.48
CA LYS A 65 -11.94 -2.48 1.02
C LYS A 65 -12.77 -1.35 1.61
N TYR A 66 -14.05 -1.24 1.26
CA TYR A 66 -14.88 -0.08 1.61
C TYR A 66 -16.01 -0.44 2.58
N ALA A 67 -16.34 0.46 3.51
CA ALA A 67 -17.44 0.23 4.44
C ALA A 67 -18.78 0.12 3.71
N SER A 68 -19.01 0.96 2.70
CA SER A 68 -20.29 1.00 1.99
C SER A 68 -20.57 -0.18 1.07
N THR A 69 -19.56 -0.94 0.65
CA THR A 69 -19.72 -2.10 -0.24
C THR A 69 -19.32 -3.41 0.42
N GLY A 70 -18.25 -3.43 1.22
CA GLY A 70 -17.75 -4.63 1.89
C GLY A 70 -18.68 -5.16 2.98
N ILE A 71 -19.28 -4.27 3.80
CA ILE A 71 -20.21 -4.69 4.86
C ILE A 71 -21.47 -5.34 4.28
N PRO A 72 -22.15 -4.77 3.25
CA PRO A 72 -23.24 -5.46 2.57
C PRO A 72 -22.85 -6.82 2.01
N ILE A 73 -21.64 -7.00 1.48
CA ILE A 73 -21.17 -8.31 1.00
C ILE A 73 -21.05 -9.31 2.14
N LEU A 74 -20.47 -8.89 3.27
CA LEU A 74 -20.36 -9.73 4.46
C LEU A 74 -21.74 -10.17 4.96
N ILE A 75 -22.69 -9.24 5.06
CA ILE A 75 -24.08 -9.54 5.45
C ILE A 75 -24.73 -10.52 4.46
N ASN A 76 -24.54 -10.31 3.15
CA ASN A 76 -25.07 -11.20 2.12
C ASN A 76 -24.44 -12.60 2.14
N GLN A 77 -23.22 -12.76 2.66
CA GLN A 77 -22.67 -14.10 2.91
C GLN A 77 -23.40 -14.79 4.06
N PHE A 78 -23.69 -14.09 5.16
CA PHE A 78 -24.52 -14.63 6.25
C PHE A 78 -25.92 -15.03 5.78
N ILE A 79 -26.59 -14.19 5.00
CA ILE A 79 -27.92 -14.49 4.45
C ILE A 79 -27.87 -15.74 3.56
N ARG A 80 -26.86 -15.87 2.71
CA ARG A 80 -26.66 -17.06 1.86
C ARG A 80 -26.41 -18.33 2.67
N LEU A 81 -25.85 -18.20 3.86
CA LEU A 81 -25.63 -19.30 4.81
C LEU A 81 -26.86 -19.58 5.70
N GLY A 82 -27.95 -18.82 5.53
CA GLY A 82 -29.24 -19.04 6.19
C GLY A 82 -29.53 -18.13 7.37
N SER A 83 -28.63 -17.20 7.72
CA SER A 83 -28.86 -16.23 8.80
C SER A 83 -29.90 -15.19 8.42
N SER A 84 -30.76 -14.84 9.37
CA SER A 84 -31.58 -13.63 9.27
C SER A 84 -30.80 -12.46 9.85
N PRO A 85 -30.75 -11.27 9.20
CA PRO A 85 -30.01 -10.13 9.74
C PRO A 85 -30.31 -9.76 11.20
N PRO A 86 -31.55 -9.81 11.72
CA PRO A 86 -31.84 -9.56 13.14
C PRO A 86 -31.19 -10.54 14.12
N ASP A 87 -30.83 -11.74 13.66
CA ASP A 87 -30.18 -12.77 14.49
C ASP A 87 -28.66 -12.56 14.57
N ILE A 88 -28.10 -11.69 13.72
CA ILE A 88 -26.68 -11.39 13.67
C ILE A 88 -26.33 -10.34 14.73
N LYS A 89 -25.20 -10.54 15.42
CA LYS A 89 -24.57 -9.57 16.32
C LYS A 89 -23.31 -9.01 15.67
N ALA A 90 -23.08 -7.72 15.82
CA ALA A 90 -21.95 -7.01 15.26
C ALA A 90 -21.05 -6.40 16.34
N VAL A 91 -19.74 -6.46 16.11
CA VAL A 91 -18.74 -5.72 16.88
C VAL A 91 -17.89 -4.90 15.93
N ILE A 92 -17.63 -3.64 16.30
CA ILE A 92 -16.88 -2.69 15.48
C ILE A 92 -15.69 -2.17 16.28
N ALA A 93 -14.51 -2.13 15.67
CA ALA A 93 -13.32 -1.58 16.30
C ALA A 93 -12.46 -0.81 15.31
N GLY A 94 -11.59 0.08 15.80
CA GLY A 94 -10.64 0.84 14.98
C GLY A 94 -11.13 2.23 14.59
N GLY A 95 -10.83 2.70 13.39
CA GLY A 95 -11.20 4.04 12.95
C GLY A 95 -10.59 5.17 13.81
N ALA A 96 -9.46 4.91 14.46
CA ALA A 96 -8.72 5.86 15.29
C ALA A 96 -7.90 6.85 14.45
N LEU A 97 -7.66 8.03 14.99
CA LEU A 97 -6.72 9.02 14.45
C LEU A 97 -5.31 8.71 14.99
N VAL A 98 -4.53 7.94 14.25
CA VAL A 98 -3.21 7.47 14.71
C VAL A 98 -2.11 8.46 14.30
N GLY A 99 -1.50 9.15 15.26
CA GLY A 99 -0.40 10.11 15.07
C GLY A 99 -0.53 11.37 15.93
N PRO A 100 0.37 12.38 15.84
CA PRO A 100 0.12 13.70 16.41
C PRO A 100 -1.11 14.32 15.72
N VAL A 101 -2.16 14.50 16.50
CA VAL A 101 -3.51 14.85 16.01
C VAL A 101 -3.57 16.33 15.66
N SER A 102 -3.86 16.63 14.39
CA SER A 102 -4.12 17.99 13.94
C SER A 102 -5.62 18.31 13.94
N HIS A 103 -6.00 19.59 13.93
CA HIS A 103 -7.40 20.01 13.80
C HIS A 103 -8.10 19.50 12.51
N GLN A 104 -7.36 19.05 11.49
CA GLN A 104 -7.89 18.49 10.24
C GLN A 104 -8.09 16.97 10.29
N ASP A 105 -7.36 16.23 11.13
CA ASP A 105 -7.64 14.80 11.38
C ASP A 105 -9.04 14.61 12.00
N ILE A 106 -9.44 15.58 12.82
CA ILE A 106 -10.81 15.72 13.36
C ILE A 106 -11.82 16.07 12.25
N GLY A 107 -11.39 16.69 11.16
CA GLY A 107 -12.25 17.15 10.05
C GLY A 107 -12.44 16.15 8.91
N LEU A 108 -11.43 15.32 8.59
CA LEU A 108 -11.52 14.27 7.56
C LEU A 108 -12.10 12.97 8.11
N ASP A 109 -11.72 12.61 9.34
CA ASP A 109 -12.19 11.48 10.12
C ASP A 109 -12.51 10.23 9.28
N ILE A 110 -11.56 9.75 8.47
CA ILE A 110 -11.80 8.61 7.55
C ILE A 110 -12.24 7.37 8.34
N GLY A 111 -11.61 7.17 9.49
CA GLY A 111 -11.95 6.11 10.44
C GLY A 111 -13.36 6.26 11.00
N GLY A 112 -13.72 7.44 11.52
CA GLY A 112 -15.06 7.72 12.02
C GLY A 112 -16.13 7.72 10.93
N ARG A 113 -15.84 8.22 9.72
CA ARG A 113 -16.73 8.10 8.56
C ARG A 113 -16.98 6.65 8.18
N SER A 114 -15.94 5.81 8.20
CA SER A 114 -16.07 4.37 7.95
C SER A 114 -16.93 3.72 9.04
N ALA A 115 -16.69 4.08 10.32
CA ALA A 115 -17.49 3.62 11.45
C ALA A 115 -18.96 4.06 11.33
N ASP A 116 -19.23 5.28 10.90
CA ASP A 116 -20.57 5.82 10.73
C ASP A 116 -21.34 5.15 9.60
N ILE A 117 -20.66 4.87 8.49
CA ILE A 117 -21.24 4.09 7.39
C ILE A 117 -21.52 2.66 7.85
N ALA A 118 -20.59 2.04 8.58
CA ALA A 118 -20.80 0.72 9.15
C ALA A 118 -22.03 0.68 10.06
N ARG A 119 -22.16 1.63 11.00
CA ARG A 119 -23.33 1.78 11.87
C ARG A 119 -24.61 1.92 11.07
N LYS A 120 -24.65 2.82 10.09
CA LYS A 120 -25.83 3.06 9.24
C LYS A 120 -26.26 1.80 8.48
N ILE A 121 -25.31 1.04 7.94
CA ILE A 121 -25.60 -0.19 7.19
C ILE A 121 -26.12 -1.29 8.11
N LEU A 122 -25.48 -1.50 9.26
CA LEU A 122 -25.90 -2.51 10.24
C LEU A 122 -27.30 -2.20 10.79
N GLN A 123 -27.55 -0.93 11.15
CA GLN A 123 -28.87 -0.47 11.61
C GLN A 123 -29.96 -0.67 10.54
N ARG A 124 -29.68 -0.35 9.26
CA ARG A 124 -30.64 -0.57 8.16
C ARG A 124 -31.02 -2.03 7.98
N HIS A 125 -30.14 -2.96 8.36
CA HIS A 125 -30.39 -4.40 8.31
C HIS A 125 -30.90 -4.97 9.65
N ASN A 126 -31.20 -4.13 10.65
CA ASN A 126 -31.59 -4.53 12.00
C ASN A 126 -30.56 -5.44 12.70
N ILE A 127 -29.27 -5.30 12.36
CA ILE A 127 -28.18 -6.02 13.02
C ILE A 127 -27.80 -5.24 14.28
N GLU A 128 -27.85 -5.92 15.43
CA GLU A 128 -27.50 -5.31 16.72
C GLU A 128 -25.98 -5.16 16.85
N ILE A 129 -25.51 -3.97 17.17
CA ILE A 129 -24.10 -3.71 17.53
C ILE A 129 -23.97 -3.91 19.03
N ILE A 130 -23.34 -5.01 19.45
CA ILE A 130 -23.18 -5.35 20.87
C ILE A 130 -22.00 -4.63 21.52
N GLU A 131 -21.00 -4.25 20.72
CA GLU A 131 -19.80 -3.56 21.17
C GLU A 131 -19.23 -2.70 20.04
N SER A 132 -18.75 -1.50 20.36
CA SER A 132 -18.18 -0.56 19.39
C SER A 132 -17.07 0.28 20.04
N GLU A 133 -15.81 -0.06 19.78
CA GLU A 133 -14.65 0.76 20.18
C GLU A 133 -14.01 1.42 18.96
N THR A 134 -14.58 2.55 18.55
CA THR A 134 -14.12 3.27 17.36
C THR A 134 -13.65 4.69 17.67
N GLY A 135 -12.68 5.20 16.92
CA GLY A 135 -12.15 6.55 17.11
C GLY A 135 -11.01 6.58 18.12
N GLY A 136 -10.73 7.74 18.71
CA GLY A 136 -9.62 7.93 19.63
C GLY A 136 -8.26 7.98 18.93
N PHE A 137 -7.18 7.80 19.68
CA PHE A 137 -5.79 8.01 19.22
C PHE A 137 -4.91 6.75 19.32
N PHE A 138 -5.53 5.59 19.51
CA PHE A 138 -4.84 4.34 19.79
C PHE A 138 -5.27 3.23 18.83
N THR A 139 -4.38 2.26 18.62
CA THR A 139 -4.66 1.07 17.82
C THR A 139 -5.13 -0.07 18.71
N CYS A 140 -5.99 -0.94 18.17
CA CYS A 140 -6.55 -2.11 18.84
C CYS A 140 -6.45 -3.35 17.95
N THR A 141 -6.64 -4.52 18.55
CA THR A 141 -6.99 -5.74 17.84
C THR A 141 -8.48 -5.99 18.00
N LEU A 142 -9.12 -6.50 16.95
CA LEU A 142 -10.45 -7.08 17.03
C LEU A 142 -10.32 -8.58 16.82
N GLU A 143 -10.77 -9.35 17.80
CA GLU A 143 -10.81 -10.81 17.75
C GLU A 143 -12.25 -11.32 17.71
N LEU A 144 -12.48 -12.40 16.98
CA LEU A 144 -13.71 -13.16 16.96
C LEU A 144 -13.40 -14.65 17.10
N ASN A 145 -13.86 -15.26 18.18
CA ASN A 145 -13.81 -16.70 18.39
C ASN A 145 -14.95 -17.37 17.61
N MET A 146 -14.62 -18.02 16.50
CA MET A 146 -15.61 -18.57 15.55
C MET A 146 -16.46 -19.71 16.13
N ARG A 147 -16.06 -20.28 17.27
CA ARG A 147 -16.80 -21.35 17.95
C ARG A 147 -17.83 -20.82 18.94
N THR A 148 -17.49 -19.75 19.65
CA THR A 148 -18.31 -19.22 20.76
C THR A 148 -19.06 -17.95 20.37
N GLY A 149 -18.54 -17.19 19.41
CA GLY A 149 -19.01 -15.84 19.07
C GLY A 149 -18.46 -14.77 20.00
N GLU A 150 -17.59 -15.14 20.94
CA GLU A 150 -16.95 -14.17 21.84
C GLU A 150 -16.01 -13.29 21.03
N THR A 151 -16.15 -11.98 21.24
CA THR A 151 -15.29 -10.95 20.68
C THR A 151 -14.40 -10.38 21.77
N ALA A 152 -13.22 -9.92 21.38
CA ALA A 152 -12.35 -9.15 22.25
C ALA A 152 -11.78 -7.98 21.46
N ILE A 153 -11.86 -6.79 22.06
CA ILE A 153 -11.16 -5.61 21.58
C ILE A 153 -10.05 -5.36 22.59
N ASN A 154 -8.83 -5.72 22.21
CA ASN A 154 -7.69 -5.50 23.07
C ASN A 154 -6.92 -4.31 22.53
N PRO A 155 -6.42 -3.41 23.38
CA PRO A 155 -5.44 -2.45 22.91
C PRO A 155 -4.28 -3.22 22.27
N ALA A 156 -3.80 -2.75 21.11
CA ALA A 156 -2.82 -3.51 20.35
C ALA A 156 -1.46 -3.68 21.09
N TRP A 157 -1.30 -3.12 22.30
CA TRP A 157 -0.17 -3.31 23.21
C TRP A 157 -0.31 -4.49 24.18
N GLU A 158 -1.49 -5.08 24.39
CA GLU A 158 -1.62 -6.26 25.27
C GLU A 158 -1.07 -7.53 24.61
N ASP A 159 -1.12 -7.62 23.28
CA ASP A 159 -0.39 -8.64 22.51
C ASP A 159 1.12 -8.36 22.43
N VAL A 160 1.58 -7.12 22.69
CA VAL A 160 3.01 -6.74 22.70
C VAL A 160 3.74 -7.33 23.90
N CYS A 161 3.06 -7.56 25.03
CA CYS A 161 3.68 -8.27 26.15
C CYS A 161 3.93 -9.76 25.86
N LYS A 162 3.39 -10.31 24.76
CA LYS A 162 3.65 -11.69 24.32
C LYS A 162 4.65 -11.81 23.16
N SER A 163 5.07 -10.71 22.52
CA SER A 163 6.19 -10.79 21.58
C SER A 163 7.46 -11.06 22.38
N GLN A 164 7.97 -12.29 22.28
CA GLN A 164 9.15 -12.74 23.01
C GLN A 164 10.33 -11.77 22.86
N GLN A 165 10.98 -11.53 23.99
CA GLN A 165 12.25 -10.83 24.14
C GLN A 165 13.36 -11.43 23.24
N ASP A 166 14.30 -10.57 22.84
CA ASP A 166 15.55 -10.82 22.07
C ASP A 166 15.40 -11.28 20.61
N PHE A 167 15.08 -10.34 19.72
CA PHE A 167 15.37 -10.50 18.30
C PHE A 167 16.72 -9.83 17.96
N PRO A 168 17.79 -10.59 17.66
CA PRO A 168 19.00 -9.99 17.12
C PRO A 168 18.70 -9.45 15.71
N PRO A 169 19.12 -8.22 15.37
CA PRO A 169 18.94 -7.67 14.02
C PRO A 169 19.56 -8.62 12.98
N PRO A 170 18.96 -8.77 11.78
CA PRO A 170 19.53 -9.61 10.74
C PRO A 170 20.95 -9.15 10.42
N THR A 171 21.86 -10.12 10.28
CA THR A 171 23.23 -9.80 9.86
C THR A 171 23.23 -9.38 8.40
N LEU A 172 24.30 -8.70 7.96
CA LEU A 172 24.47 -8.37 6.54
C LEU A 172 24.48 -9.62 5.65
N ASP A 173 24.94 -10.76 6.16
CA ASP A 173 24.95 -12.01 5.41
C ASP A 173 23.56 -12.63 5.31
N ASP A 174 22.71 -12.47 6.34
CA ASP A 174 21.29 -12.83 6.25
C ASP A 174 20.59 -12.00 5.16
N ILE A 175 20.83 -10.69 5.14
CA ILE A 175 20.26 -9.79 4.11
C ILE A 175 20.73 -10.19 2.71
N LYS A 176 22.02 -10.47 2.51
CA LYS A 176 22.55 -10.94 1.22
C LYS A 176 21.91 -12.27 0.79
N LYS A 177 21.73 -13.20 1.73
CA LYS A 177 21.08 -14.48 1.47
C LYS A 177 19.62 -14.29 1.04
N THR A 178 18.89 -13.38 1.68
CA THR A 178 17.51 -13.05 1.28
C THR A 178 17.45 -12.38 -0.10
N ILE A 179 18.43 -11.53 -0.43
CA ILE A 179 18.61 -10.98 -1.77
C ILE A 179 18.90 -12.09 -2.81
N GLU A 180 19.44 -13.24 -2.41
CA GLU A 180 19.64 -14.42 -3.27
C GLU A 180 18.40 -15.29 -3.43
N THR A 181 17.55 -15.36 -2.40
CA THR A 181 16.35 -16.22 -2.41
C THR A 181 15.10 -15.55 -2.97
N ILE A 182 15.00 -14.21 -2.87
CA ILE A 182 13.84 -13.50 -3.40
C ILE A 182 13.73 -13.66 -4.92
N LYS A 183 12.51 -13.81 -5.45
CA LYS A 183 12.33 -13.85 -6.91
C LYS A 183 12.73 -12.49 -7.48
N PRO A 184 13.71 -12.43 -8.39
CA PRO A 184 14.13 -11.17 -8.98
C PRO A 184 13.07 -10.65 -9.95
N ILE A 185 13.16 -9.37 -10.28
CA ILE A 185 12.44 -8.82 -11.44
C ILE A 185 12.83 -9.64 -12.68
N PRO A 186 11.87 -10.07 -13.53
CA PRO A 186 12.16 -10.85 -14.73
C PRO A 186 13.23 -10.20 -15.62
N GLN A 187 14.13 -11.00 -16.19
CA GLN A 187 15.21 -10.48 -17.07
C GLN A 187 14.66 -9.73 -18.28
N THR A 188 13.52 -10.20 -18.82
CA THR A 188 12.75 -9.53 -19.86
C THR A 188 12.40 -8.09 -19.46
N ALA A 189 11.89 -7.90 -18.24
CA ALA A 189 11.58 -6.56 -17.71
C ALA A 189 12.83 -5.70 -17.50
N LEU A 190 13.91 -6.27 -16.95
CA LEU A 190 15.18 -5.55 -16.77
C LEU A 190 15.76 -5.07 -18.11
N LYS A 191 15.63 -5.88 -19.16
CA LYS A 191 16.04 -5.49 -20.51
C LYS A 191 15.15 -4.40 -21.08
N ILE A 192 13.82 -4.50 -20.90
CA ILE A 192 12.87 -3.45 -21.28
C ILE A 192 13.18 -2.13 -20.55
N PHE A 193 13.52 -2.15 -19.26
CA PHE A 193 13.94 -0.94 -18.52
C PHE A 193 15.13 -0.25 -19.17
N ARG A 194 16.14 -1.02 -19.61
CA ARG A 194 17.32 -0.48 -20.31
C ARG A 194 16.93 0.10 -21.67
N MET A 195 16.12 -0.61 -22.43
CA MET A 195 15.62 -0.16 -23.73
C MET A 195 14.86 1.17 -23.65
N VAL A 196 14.04 1.34 -22.60
CA VAL A 196 13.29 2.58 -22.33
C VAL A 196 14.20 3.72 -21.89
N GLN A 197 15.28 3.44 -21.15
CA GLN A 197 16.26 4.44 -20.75
C GLN A 197 17.14 4.93 -21.89
N ASP A 198 17.47 4.06 -22.84
CA ASP A 198 18.41 4.38 -23.93
C ASP A 198 17.78 5.26 -25.03
N ASN A 199 16.46 5.50 -25.03
CA ASN A 199 15.69 6.26 -26.02
C ASN A 199 15.93 5.85 -27.50
N ARG A 200 16.62 4.74 -27.75
CA ARG A 200 16.96 4.22 -29.09
C ARG A 200 16.08 3.06 -29.53
N SER A 201 15.36 2.44 -28.60
CA SER A 201 14.49 1.30 -28.87
C SER A 201 13.08 1.79 -29.13
N GLY A 202 12.45 1.32 -30.20
CA GLY A 202 11.06 1.64 -30.50
C GLY A 202 10.09 0.66 -29.84
N ILE A 203 8.80 1.00 -29.82
CA ILE A 203 7.74 0.13 -29.30
C ILE A 203 7.72 -1.28 -29.90
N LYS A 204 8.16 -1.45 -31.15
CA LYS A 204 8.28 -2.76 -31.80
C LYS A 204 9.33 -3.65 -31.14
N ASP A 205 10.43 -3.06 -30.69
CA ASP A 205 11.49 -3.81 -30.01
C ASP A 205 11.02 -4.21 -28.61
N ILE A 206 10.31 -3.31 -27.92
CA ILE A 206 9.76 -3.54 -26.58
C ILE A 206 8.69 -4.63 -26.61
N THR A 207 7.74 -4.56 -27.54
CA THR A 207 6.68 -5.58 -27.70
C THR A 207 7.26 -6.93 -28.10
N ARG A 208 8.26 -6.96 -28.99
CA ARG A 208 8.99 -8.19 -29.32
C ARG A 208 9.68 -8.79 -28.10
N GLU A 209 10.38 -7.98 -27.31
CA GLU A 209 11.04 -8.47 -26.11
C GLU A 209 10.02 -9.00 -25.08
N LEU A 210 8.94 -8.26 -24.85
CA LEU A 210 7.87 -8.65 -23.96
C LEU A 210 7.21 -9.97 -24.37
N SER A 211 7.00 -10.18 -25.68
CA SER A 211 6.38 -11.41 -26.21
C SER A 211 7.18 -12.69 -25.92
N LEU A 212 8.47 -12.57 -25.56
CA LEU A 212 9.29 -13.71 -25.12
C LEU A 212 8.91 -14.20 -23.71
N ASP A 213 8.21 -13.38 -22.93
CA ASP A 213 7.76 -13.68 -21.57
C ASP A 213 6.23 -13.67 -21.51
N GLN A 214 5.63 -14.86 -21.57
CA GLN A 214 4.18 -15.03 -21.56
C GLN A 214 3.54 -14.58 -20.24
N VAL A 215 4.24 -14.74 -19.11
CA VAL A 215 3.71 -14.36 -17.79
C VAL A 215 3.68 -12.84 -17.66
N LEU A 216 4.79 -12.18 -17.98
CA LEU A 216 4.87 -10.72 -17.95
C LEU A 216 3.93 -10.09 -19.00
N SER A 217 3.79 -10.71 -20.17
CA SER A 217 2.81 -10.29 -21.19
C SER A 217 1.38 -10.33 -20.64
N GLY A 218 0.98 -11.44 -20.02
CA GLY A 218 -0.35 -11.58 -19.41
C GLY A 218 -0.59 -10.60 -18.27
N GLN A 219 0.41 -10.37 -17.41
CA GLN A 219 0.33 -9.38 -16.33
C GLN A 219 0.25 -7.95 -16.88
N THR A 220 0.98 -7.65 -17.95
CA THR A 220 0.91 -6.36 -18.64
C THR A 220 -0.49 -6.12 -19.19
N LEU A 221 -1.05 -7.09 -19.92
CA LEU A 221 -2.41 -6.99 -20.45
C LEU A 221 -3.45 -6.83 -19.33
N LYS A 222 -3.28 -7.56 -18.22
CA LYS A 222 -4.15 -7.40 -17.04
C LYS A 222 -4.09 -5.97 -16.47
N LEU A 223 -2.91 -5.36 -16.42
CA LEU A 223 -2.77 -3.96 -16.02
C LEU A 223 -3.33 -2.99 -17.07
N CYS A 224 -3.12 -3.23 -18.36
CA CYS A 224 -3.69 -2.42 -19.44
C CYS A 224 -5.22 -2.36 -19.38
N ASN A 225 -5.87 -3.45 -18.98
CA ASN A 225 -7.32 -3.55 -18.76
C ASN A 225 -7.74 -3.12 -17.35
N SER A 226 -6.81 -2.70 -16.51
CA SER A 226 -7.18 -2.20 -15.19
C SER A 226 -7.57 -0.74 -15.31
N ALA A 227 -8.50 -0.34 -14.45
CA ALA A 227 -8.86 1.02 -14.15
C ALA A 227 -7.71 2.05 -14.08
N MET A 228 -6.51 1.59 -13.70
CA MET A 228 -5.30 2.41 -13.58
C MET A 228 -4.78 2.90 -14.95
N PHE A 229 -5.02 2.16 -16.03
CA PHE A 229 -4.43 2.41 -17.35
C PHE A 229 -5.49 2.54 -18.45
N SER A 230 -6.56 1.75 -18.44
CA SER A 230 -7.71 1.91 -19.34
C SER A 230 -8.82 0.96 -18.94
N GLY A 231 -10.04 1.50 -18.83
CA GLY A 231 -11.20 0.70 -18.49
C GLY A 231 -12.12 0.37 -19.67
N THR A 232 -12.48 1.36 -20.47
CA THR A 232 -13.67 1.24 -21.33
C THR A 232 -13.52 0.32 -22.55
N ILE A 233 -12.29 -0.06 -22.93
CA ILE A 233 -12.01 -0.91 -24.09
C ILE A 233 -11.15 -2.10 -23.67
N LYS A 234 -11.66 -3.29 -23.93
CA LYS A 234 -10.96 -4.56 -23.65
C LYS A 234 -9.76 -4.73 -24.59
N ILE A 235 -8.59 -4.91 -24.00
CA ILE A 235 -7.30 -5.12 -24.66
C ILE A 235 -6.92 -6.60 -24.55
N GLU A 236 -6.90 -7.33 -25.66
CA GLU A 236 -6.62 -8.77 -25.65
C GLU A 236 -5.20 -9.10 -26.13
N THR A 237 -4.58 -8.22 -26.92
CA THR A 237 -3.22 -8.43 -27.44
C THR A 237 -2.30 -7.23 -27.17
N LEU A 238 -0.98 -7.47 -27.21
CA LEU A 238 0.01 -6.38 -27.10
C LEU A 238 -0.10 -5.39 -28.26
N THR A 239 -0.52 -5.85 -29.44
CA THR A 239 -0.77 -5.00 -30.59
C THR A 239 -1.96 -4.07 -30.34
N ASP A 240 -3.05 -4.59 -29.75
CA ASP A 240 -4.19 -3.78 -29.34
C ASP A 240 -3.77 -2.75 -28.29
N ALA A 241 -2.93 -3.15 -27.33
CA ALA A 241 -2.42 -2.26 -26.30
C ALA A 241 -1.64 -1.08 -26.92
N VAL A 242 -0.77 -1.34 -27.90
CA VAL A 242 -0.05 -0.26 -28.62
C VAL A 242 -1.02 0.66 -29.37
N LEU A 243 -2.01 0.10 -30.07
CA LEU A 243 -2.93 0.87 -30.91
C LEU A 243 -3.92 1.72 -30.10
N LEU A 244 -4.40 1.19 -28.97
CA LEU A 244 -5.46 1.80 -28.16
C LEU A 244 -4.91 2.70 -27.05
N LEU A 245 -3.81 2.30 -26.40
CA LEU A 245 -3.22 3.05 -25.29
C LEU A 245 -2.06 3.95 -25.71
N GLY A 246 -1.41 3.62 -26.82
CA GLY A 246 -0.16 4.23 -27.24
C GLY A 246 1.08 3.65 -26.55
N GLU A 247 2.23 4.01 -27.09
CA GLU A 247 3.54 3.49 -26.67
C GLU A 247 3.88 3.81 -25.21
N ASP A 248 3.62 5.05 -24.79
CA ASP A 248 4.01 5.53 -23.45
C ASP A 248 3.30 4.74 -22.33
N LEU A 249 1.99 4.53 -22.50
CA LEU A 249 1.19 3.86 -21.49
C LEU A 249 1.45 2.35 -21.45
N LEU A 250 1.67 1.71 -22.61
CA LEU A 250 2.09 0.32 -22.65
C LEU A 250 3.43 0.12 -21.93
N ILE A 251 4.42 0.98 -22.18
CA ILE A 251 5.71 0.91 -21.49
C ILE A 251 5.49 0.98 -19.97
N LYS A 252 4.68 1.93 -19.49
CA LYS A 252 4.35 2.03 -18.06
C LYS A 252 3.66 0.76 -17.53
N SER A 253 2.68 0.21 -18.26
CA SER A 253 2.02 -1.03 -17.86
C SER A 253 2.98 -2.22 -17.76
N VAL A 254 3.93 -2.35 -18.70
CA VAL A 254 4.96 -3.40 -18.63
C VAL A 254 5.85 -3.22 -17.42
N ILE A 255 6.31 -1.98 -17.20
CA ILE A 255 7.23 -1.67 -16.11
C ILE A 255 6.56 -1.92 -14.76
N THR A 256 5.32 -1.48 -14.64
CA THR A 256 4.49 -1.64 -13.44
C THR A 256 4.11 -3.10 -13.21
N ALA A 257 3.82 -3.88 -14.25
CA ALA A 257 3.56 -5.32 -14.13
C ALA A 257 4.77 -6.07 -13.56
N ALA A 258 5.96 -5.76 -14.09
CA ALA A 258 7.20 -6.39 -13.67
C ALA A 258 7.51 -6.12 -12.19
N VAL A 259 7.26 -4.90 -11.73
CA VAL A 259 7.50 -4.49 -10.34
C VAL A 259 6.41 -4.98 -9.41
N ASN A 260 5.15 -5.06 -9.85
CA ASN A 260 4.05 -5.64 -9.06
C ASN A 260 4.37 -7.08 -8.65
N ALA A 261 4.87 -7.90 -9.57
CA ALA A 261 5.28 -9.27 -9.27
C ALA A 261 6.35 -9.35 -8.17
N TYR A 262 7.23 -8.35 -8.09
CA TYR A 262 8.23 -8.24 -7.04
C TYR A 262 7.62 -7.85 -5.69
N TYR A 263 6.76 -6.83 -5.64
CA TYR A 263 6.10 -6.37 -4.41
C TYR A 263 5.12 -7.39 -3.83
N ASN A 264 4.52 -8.28 -4.64
CA ASN A 264 3.65 -9.36 -4.15
C ASN A 264 4.39 -10.46 -3.34
N GLN A 265 5.69 -10.29 -3.09
CA GLN A 265 6.48 -11.16 -2.22
C GLN A 265 6.52 -10.66 -0.77
N THR A 266 5.90 -9.52 -0.46
CA THR A 266 5.72 -9.06 0.92
C THR A 266 4.61 -9.83 1.63
N GLY A 267 4.71 -9.92 2.95
CA GLY A 267 3.68 -10.54 3.76
C GLY A 267 2.45 -9.63 3.92
N THR A 268 1.45 -10.11 4.65
CA THR A 268 0.18 -9.40 4.89
C THR A 268 0.26 -8.34 6.01
N SER A 269 1.44 -8.15 6.59
CA SER A 269 1.74 -7.27 7.73
C SER A 269 3.06 -6.53 7.50
N GLY A 270 3.57 -5.78 8.48
CA GLY A 270 4.82 -5.04 8.32
C GLY A 270 4.66 -3.87 7.35
N TYR A 271 5.58 -3.71 6.39
CA TYR A 271 5.55 -2.60 5.43
C TYR A 271 4.29 -2.63 4.54
N SER A 272 3.67 -3.78 4.37
CA SER A 272 2.40 -3.93 3.64
C SER A 272 1.20 -3.26 4.32
N LEU A 273 1.29 -2.89 5.61
CA LEU A 273 0.22 -2.17 6.32
C LEU A 273 0.12 -0.69 5.92
N CYS A 274 1.08 -0.17 5.16
CA CYS A 274 1.00 1.19 4.63
C CYS A 274 -0.12 1.30 3.58
N ARG A 275 -1.17 2.07 3.91
CA ARG A 275 -2.20 2.67 3.01
C ARG A 275 -2.25 2.07 1.59
N GLY A 276 -3.01 0.99 1.42
CA GLY A 276 -3.23 0.35 0.11
C GLY A 276 -2.17 -0.69 -0.31
N GLY A 277 -1.03 -0.74 0.36
CA GLY A 277 0.09 -1.64 0.11
C GLY A 277 1.28 -0.94 -0.57
N LEU A 278 2.50 -1.46 -0.35
CA LEU A 278 3.76 -0.90 -0.88
C LEU A 278 3.74 -0.65 -2.39
N PHE A 279 3.08 -1.54 -3.15
CA PHE A 279 2.98 -1.42 -4.59
C PHE A 279 2.23 -0.14 -5.01
N PHE A 280 1.09 0.17 -4.40
CA PHE A 280 0.30 1.35 -4.77
C PHE A 280 0.99 2.65 -4.38
N HIS A 281 1.72 2.65 -3.25
CA HIS A 281 2.60 3.75 -2.88
C HIS A 281 3.66 3.98 -3.98
N ALA A 282 4.39 2.93 -4.37
CA ALA A 282 5.40 3.03 -5.42
C ALA A 282 4.85 3.53 -6.76
N VAL A 283 3.64 3.11 -7.16
CA VAL A 283 3.00 3.60 -8.38
C VAL A 283 2.59 5.08 -8.25
N GLY A 284 2.04 5.49 -7.11
CA GLY A 284 1.70 6.90 -6.88
C GLY A 284 2.94 7.81 -6.90
N VAL A 285 4.05 7.35 -6.32
CA VAL A 285 5.34 8.06 -6.38
C VAL A 285 5.86 8.10 -7.81
N ALA A 286 5.76 7.01 -8.58
CA ALA A 286 6.16 6.97 -9.98
C ALA A 286 5.46 8.03 -10.83
N ILE A 287 4.13 8.14 -10.70
CA ILE A 287 3.34 9.09 -11.49
C ILE A 287 3.60 10.51 -11.04
N THR A 288 3.65 10.76 -9.73
CA THR A 288 3.95 12.09 -9.20
C THR A 288 5.35 12.54 -9.64
N ALA A 289 6.35 11.66 -9.60
CA ALA A 289 7.70 11.94 -10.07
C ALA A 289 7.74 12.25 -11.57
N GLU A 290 6.96 11.53 -12.38
CA GLU A 290 6.81 11.80 -13.81
C GLU A 290 6.20 13.18 -14.07
N THR A 291 5.12 13.53 -13.37
CA THR A 291 4.45 14.83 -13.46
C THR A 291 5.41 15.96 -13.11
N ILE A 292 6.15 15.83 -12.00
CA ILE A 292 7.16 16.81 -11.59
C ILE A 292 8.26 16.93 -12.67
N ALA A 293 8.74 15.81 -13.22
CA ALA A 293 9.76 15.82 -14.26
C ALA A 293 9.29 16.53 -15.54
N LYS A 294 8.04 16.27 -15.99
CA LYS A 294 7.42 16.95 -17.13
C LYS A 294 7.29 18.44 -16.92
N LYS A 295 6.84 18.85 -15.73
CA LYS A 295 6.64 20.26 -15.38
C LYS A 295 7.94 21.03 -15.26
N THR A 296 8.96 20.44 -14.63
CA THR A 296 10.24 21.11 -14.37
C THR A 296 11.22 21.02 -15.53
N GLY A 297 11.09 19.99 -16.39
CA GLY A 297 12.03 19.70 -17.47
C GLY A 297 13.43 19.29 -17.02
N LYS A 298 13.65 19.05 -15.71
CA LYS A 298 14.97 18.81 -15.13
C LYS A 298 15.45 17.36 -15.21
N ALA A 299 14.53 16.43 -15.44
CA ALA A 299 14.85 15.03 -15.70
C ALA A 299 13.92 14.48 -16.78
N GLN A 300 14.33 13.39 -17.41
CA GLN A 300 13.46 12.67 -18.34
C GLN A 300 12.29 12.04 -17.58
N ASP A 301 11.08 12.29 -18.07
CA ASP A 301 9.80 11.82 -17.52
C ASP A 301 9.74 10.30 -17.32
N LYS A 302 10.02 9.50 -18.36
CA LYS A 302 10.03 8.02 -18.30
C LYS A 302 11.03 7.49 -17.27
N LYS A 303 12.15 8.20 -17.11
CA LYS A 303 13.19 7.86 -16.13
C LYS A 303 12.73 8.20 -14.70
N ALA A 304 12.04 9.32 -14.51
CA ALA A 304 11.43 9.70 -13.23
C ALA A 304 10.34 8.71 -12.80
N TYR A 305 9.47 8.28 -13.73
CA TYR A 305 8.48 7.23 -13.48
C TYR A 305 9.14 5.94 -12.97
N THR A 306 10.12 5.43 -13.71
CA THR A 306 10.83 4.20 -13.36
C THR A 306 11.55 4.33 -12.01
N ALA A 307 12.15 5.50 -11.73
CA ALA A 307 12.85 5.78 -10.49
C ALA A 307 11.89 5.83 -9.29
N GLY A 308 10.75 6.49 -9.42
CA GLY A 308 9.72 6.52 -8.38
C GLY A 308 9.10 5.15 -8.12
N LEU A 309 8.93 4.31 -9.14
CA LEU A 309 8.41 2.95 -8.97
C LEU A 309 9.38 2.02 -8.22
N LEU A 310 10.69 2.25 -8.36
CA LEU A 310 11.73 1.37 -7.81
C LEU A 310 12.35 1.90 -6.51
N HIS A 311 12.04 3.12 -6.07
CA HIS A 311 12.74 3.78 -4.96
C HIS A 311 12.75 2.94 -3.67
N ASP A 312 11.65 2.21 -3.45
CA ASP A 312 11.33 1.50 -2.21
C ASP A 312 11.55 -0.02 -2.28
N ILE A 313 12.24 -0.52 -3.30
CA ILE A 313 12.42 -1.98 -3.51
C ILE A 313 13.09 -2.67 -2.32
N GLY A 314 13.89 -1.94 -1.54
CA GLY A 314 14.54 -2.46 -0.33
C GLY A 314 13.55 -2.87 0.76
N LYS A 315 12.36 -2.25 0.82
CA LYS A 315 11.33 -2.57 1.80
C LYS A 315 10.83 -4.01 1.62
N VAL A 316 10.80 -4.55 0.40
CA VAL A 316 10.36 -5.94 0.15
C VAL A 316 11.28 -6.96 0.83
N ILE A 317 12.58 -6.71 0.86
CA ILE A 317 13.57 -7.55 1.55
C ILE A 317 13.41 -7.43 3.06
N LEU A 318 13.31 -6.20 3.55
CA LEU A 318 13.18 -5.96 4.99
C LEU A 318 11.84 -6.49 5.53
N ASP A 319 10.79 -6.48 4.71
CA ASP A 319 9.47 -7.02 5.05
C ASP A 319 9.52 -8.51 5.42
N GLN A 320 10.44 -9.29 4.82
CA GLN A 320 10.65 -10.70 5.17
C GLN A 320 11.04 -10.91 6.64
N TYR A 321 11.57 -9.87 7.29
CA TYR A 321 11.97 -9.90 8.70
C TYR A 321 10.97 -9.21 9.61
N ILE A 322 10.08 -8.36 9.06
CA ILE A 322 9.15 -7.52 9.81
C ILE A 322 7.74 -8.10 9.80
N SER A 323 7.24 -8.59 8.66
CA SER A 323 5.86 -9.08 8.50
C SER A 323 5.46 -10.03 9.62
N ASP A 324 6.30 -11.01 9.96
CA ASP A 324 5.97 -12.03 10.95
C ASP A 324 6.33 -11.65 12.40
N ARG A 325 7.12 -10.58 12.61
CA ARG A 325 7.83 -10.33 13.89
C ARG A 325 7.59 -8.96 14.50
N ALA A 326 7.41 -7.95 13.66
CA ALA A 326 7.13 -6.59 14.07
C ALA A 326 6.02 -6.00 13.18
N PRO A 327 4.83 -6.64 13.15
CA PRO A 327 3.75 -6.24 12.26
C PRO A 327 3.34 -4.77 12.45
N LEU A 328 3.60 -4.18 13.62
CA LEU A 328 3.28 -2.79 13.96
C LEU A 328 4.51 -1.85 14.02
N LEU A 329 5.61 -2.15 13.30
CA LEU A 329 6.86 -1.37 13.31
C LEU A 329 6.67 0.16 13.24
N PHE A 330 5.75 0.61 12.39
CA PHE A 330 5.43 2.04 12.21
C PHE A 330 4.97 2.76 13.49
N ARG A 331 4.49 2.03 14.50
CA ARG A 331 4.00 2.58 15.77
C ARG A 331 5.11 2.94 16.75
N ASN A 332 6.18 2.13 16.83
CA ASN A 332 7.33 2.42 17.71
C ASN A 332 8.09 3.66 17.24
N LEU A 333 8.08 3.87 15.92
CA LEU A 333 8.57 5.06 15.23
C LEU A 333 7.81 6.36 15.56
N SER A 334 6.55 6.27 16.00
CA SER A 334 5.70 7.45 16.23
C SER A 334 5.76 7.99 17.66
N ILE A 335 6.31 7.21 18.61
CA ILE A 335 6.43 7.58 20.02
C ILE A 335 7.75 8.32 20.28
N GLU A 336 8.81 7.95 19.55
CA GLU A 336 10.11 8.63 19.57
C GLU A 336 10.14 9.65 18.42
N THR A 337 10.70 10.86 18.63
CA THR A 337 10.92 11.88 17.58
C THR A 337 12.02 11.47 16.57
N GLU A 338 12.17 10.18 16.33
CA GLU A 338 13.21 9.58 15.50
C GLU A 338 12.75 9.49 14.04
N SER A 339 13.67 9.68 13.11
CA SER A 339 13.39 9.50 11.68
C SER A 339 13.03 8.05 11.35
N PHE A 340 12.27 7.83 10.27
CA PHE A 340 11.94 6.48 9.77
C PHE A 340 13.18 5.58 9.62
N LEU A 341 14.22 6.13 9.00
CA LEU A 341 15.49 5.45 8.77
C LEU A 341 16.24 5.10 10.06
N SER A 342 16.13 5.94 11.10
CA SER A 342 16.81 5.64 12.38
C SER A 342 16.18 4.46 13.08
N ALA A 343 14.85 4.28 13.03
CA ALA A 343 14.26 3.07 13.61
C ALA A 343 14.51 1.82 12.78
N GLU A 344 14.56 1.91 11.45
CA GLU A 344 15.03 0.77 10.63
C GLU A 344 16.45 0.38 11.04
N LYS A 345 17.34 1.37 11.22
CA LYS A 345 18.72 1.11 11.65
C LYS A 345 18.78 0.51 13.06
N LYS A 346 17.93 0.97 13.98
CA LYS A 346 17.84 0.48 15.37
C LYS A 346 17.29 -0.95 15.44
N LEU A 347 16.23 -1.24 14.67
CA LEU A 347 15.56 -2.55 14.68
C LEU A 347 16.32 -3.59 13.86
N LEU A 348 16.81 -3.21 12.68
CA LEU A 348 17.32 -4.14 11.67
C LEU A 348 18.82 -4.00 11.41
N GLY A 349 19.49 -2.98 11.95
CA GLY A 349 20.89 -2.69 11.68
C GLY A 349 21.16 -2.08 10.30
N ILE A 350 20.14 -1.98 9.45
CA ILE A 350 20.23 -1.53 8.06
C ILE A 350 18.93 -0.85 7.62
N THR A 351 19.03 0.14 6.74
CA THR A 351 17.84 0.81 6.18
C THR A 351 17.40 0.21 4.85
N HIS A 352 16.14 0.44 4.46
CA HIS A 352 15.65 -0.02 3.15
C HIS A 352 16.42 0.64 2.00
N CYS A 353 16.88 1.89 2.16
CA CYS A 353 17.75 2.56 1.18
C CYS A 353 19.08 1.82 0.96
N GLU A 354 19.69 1.33 2.05
CA GLU A 354 20.94 0.57 2.00
C GLU A 354 20.73 -0.79 1.32
N VAL A 355 19.65 -1.50 1.68
CA VAL A 355 19.29 -2.79 1.07
C VAL A 355 18.92 -2.62 -0.41
N GLY A 356 18.14 -1.60 -0.74
CA GLY A 356 17.77 -1.25 -2.11
C GLY A 356 18.99 -0.95 -2.97
N ALA A 357 20.02 -0.29 -2.41
CA ALA A 357 21.28 -0.06 -3.13
C ALA A 357 22.05 -1.36 -3.43
N PHE A 358 22.01 -2.34 -2.52
CA PHE A 358 22.57 -3.67 -2.79
C PHE A 358 21.82 -4.39 -3.92
N LEU A 359 20.48 -4.31 -3.93
CA LEU A 359 19.66 -4.83 -5.03
C LEU A 359 19.96 -4.14 -6.35
N ALA A 360 20.03 -2.81 -6.36
CA ALA A 360 20.34 -2.02 -7.55
C ALA A 360 21.68 -2.42 -8.17
N LYS A 361 22.71 -2.66 -7.33
CA LYS A 361 24.01 -3.16 -7.79
C LYS A 361 23.91 -4.57 -8.37
N LYS A 362 23.20 -5.48 -7.69
CA LYS A 362 23.03 -6.88 -8.14
C LYS A 362 22.28 -6.97 -9.47
N TRP A 363 21.24 -6.16 -9.66
CA TRP A 363 20.45 -6.10 -10.88
C TRP A 363 21.07 -5.19 -11.97
N GLN A 364 22.27 -4.65 -11.70
CA GLN A 364 23.01 -3.78 -12.62
C GLN A 364 22.15 -2.60 -13.11
N PHE A 365 21.45 -1.96 -12.18
CA PHE A 365 20.75 -0.72 -12.46
C PHE A 365 21.71 0.41 -12.79
N SER A 366 21.22 1.38 -13.56
CA SER A 366 22.00 2.57 -13.90
C SER A 366 22.39 3.35 -12.65
N SER A 367 23.45 4.17 -12.76
CA SER A 367 23.91 5.03 -11.66
C SER A 367 22.77 5.93 -11.16
N ALA A 368 21.95 6.44 -12.07
CA ALA A 368 20.80 7.27 -11.72
C ALA A 368 19.79 6.57 -10.82
N LEU A 369 19.35 5.36 -11.18
CA LEU A 369 18.41 4.59 -10.36
C LEU A 369 19.04 4.21 -9.02
N SER A 370 20.32 3.82 -9.03
CA SER A 370 21.04 3.46 -7.80
C SER A 370 21.14 4.64 -6.83
N GLN A 371 21.37 5.85 -7.33
CA GLN A 371 21.42 7.08 -6.51
C GLN A 371 20.05 7.42 -5.92
N VAL A 372 18.97 7.31 -6.72
CA VAL A 372 17.59 7.51 -6.22
C VAL A 372 17.29 6.53 -5.11
N ILE A 373 17.45 5.23 -5.34
CA ILE A 373 17.14 4.20 -4.35
C ILE A 373 17.93 4.42 -3.05
N ARG A 374 19.20 4.83 -3.14
CA ARG A 374 20.04 5.04 -1.96
C ARG A 374 19.74 6.35 -1.21
N HIS A 375 19.32 7.40 -1.90
CA HIS A 375 19.31 8.76 -1.36
C HIS A 375 17.94 9.46 -1.42
N HIS A 376 16.86 8.78 -1.81
CA HIS A 376 15.54 9.41 -1.94
C HIS A 376 14.96 9.99 -0.65
N HIS A 377 15.45 9.64 0.55
CA HIS A 377 15.09 10.29 1.82
C HIS A 377 16.07 11.40 2.26
N HIS A 378 17.26 11.44 1.65
CA HIS A 378 18.36 12.38 1.94
C HIS A 378 18.99 12.86 0.63
N PRO A 379 18.24 13.63 -0.18
CA PRO A 379 18.65 13.99 -1.54
C PRO A 379 19.92 14.83 -1.57
N GLU A 380 20.28 15.51 -0.47
CA GLU A 380 21.52 16.24 -0.29
C GLU A 380 22.79 15.37 -0.32
N LYS A 381 22.66 14.06 -0.02
CA LYS A 381 23.78 13.11 0.02
C LYS A 381 24.11 12.51 -1.34
N THR A 382 23.32 12.78 -2.38
CA THR A 382 23.56 12.23 -3.71
C THR A 382 24.77 12.89 -4.39
N GLU A 383 25.61 12.08 -5.02
CA GLU A 383 26.81 12.55 -5.71
C GLU A 383 26.50 12.98 -7.16
N SER A 384 25.45 12.39 -7.75
CA SER A 384 25.06 12.62 -9.14
C SER A 384 23.55 12.50 -9.34
N ASN A 385 23.06 12.89 -10.52
CA ASN A 385 21.63 12.84 -10.87
C ASN A 385 20.74 13.58 -9.86
N LYS A 386 21.23 14.72 -9.31
CA LYS A 386 20.59 15.49 -8.24
C LYS A 386 19.12 15.76 -8.55
N ASP A 387 18.82 16.29 -9.72
CA ASP A 387 17.45 16.63 -10.11
C ASP A 387 16.50 15.42 -9.98
N LEU A 388 16.91 14.25 -10.48
CA LEU A 388 16.10 13.04 -10.40
C LEU A 388 15.88 12.57 -8.95
N VAL A 389 16.90 12.66 -8.09
CA VAL A 389 16.78 12.30 -6.66
C VAL A 389 15.86 13.28 -5.94
N TYR A 390 15.97 14.58 -6.20
CA TYR A 390 15.09 15.60 -5.63
C TYR A 390 13.65 15.47 -6.12
N ILE A 391 13.45 15.10 -7.39
CA ILE A 391 12.12 14.82 -7.95
C ILE A 391 11.46 13.65 -7.21
N VAL A 392 12.18 12.55 -7.01
CA VAL A 392 11.61 11.37 -6.31
C VAL A 392 11.43 11.64 -4.83
N TYR A 393 12.35 12.37 -4.17
CA TYR A 393 12.16 12.82 -2.78
C TYR A 393 10.87 13.65 -2.64
N LEU A 394 10.67 14.61 -3.54
CA LEU A 394 9.45 15.43 -3.51
C LEU A 394 8.23 14.56 -3.76
N ALA A 395 8.24 13.70 -4.78
CA ALA A 395 7.13 12.81 -5.09
C ALA A 395 6.76 11.89 -3.92
N ASP A 396 7.75 11.27 -3.28
CA ASP A 396 7.57 10.43 -2.09
C ASP A 396 6.95 11.23 -0.93
N LEU A 397 7.51 12.40 -0.63
CA LEU A 397 6.98 13.29 0.39
C LEU A 397 5.55 13.74 0.06
N LEU A 398 5.23 14.03 -1.21
CA LEU A 398 3.87 14.41 -1.61
C LEU A 398 2.90 13.24 -1.45
N MET A 399 3.34 12.04 -1.82
CA MET A 399 2.54 10.82 -1.66
C MET A 399 2.31 10.49 -0.18
N GLU A 400 3.30 10.72 0.68
CA GLU A 400 3.21 10.53 2.13
C GLU A 400 2.31 11.60 2.80
N LYS A 401 2.37 12.86 2.35
CA LYS A 401 1.78 14.04 3.05
C LYS A 401 0.56 14.70 2.40
N PHE A 402 0.25 14.52 1.13
CA PHE A 402 -0.94 15.15 0.51
C PHE A 402 -2.16 14.24 0.42
N HIS A 403 -1.95 12.93 0.52
CA HIS A 403 -3.05 12.00 0.78
C HIS A 403 -3.60 12.13 2.23
N THR A 404 -3.11 13.10 3.01
CA THR A 404 -3.68 13.58 4.29
C THR A 404 -4.32 14.96 4.21
N GLY A 405 -4.42 15.59 3.02
CA GLY A 405 -5.14 16.86 2.84
C GLY A 405 -4.51 18.05 3.58
N HIS A 406 -3.17 18.14 3.62
CA HIS A 406 -2.50 19.31 4.17
C HIS A 406 -2.77 20.56 3.33
N ASP A 407 -3.22 21.63 3.97
CA ASP A 407 -3.01 23.00 3.51
C ASP A 407 -1.51 23.27 3.37
N LEU A 408 -1.11 23.83 2.23
CA LEU A 408 0.26 24.24 1.89
C LEU A 408 0.95 25.07 2.99
N GLU A 409 0.17 25.70 3.88
CA GLU A 409 0.63 26.59 4.94
C GLU A 409 1.26 25.86 6.14
N LYS A 410 1.00 24.56 6.37
CA LYS A 410 1.55 23.78 7.50
C LYS A 410 2.74 22.89 7.14
N MET A 411 3.16 22.87 5.88
CA MET A 411 4.50 22.38 5.56
C MET A 411 5.49 23.15 6.40
N GLN A 412 6.34 22.49 7.20
CA GLN A 412 7.48 23.18 7.79
C GLN A 412 8.25 23.82 6.64
N SER A 413 8.10 25.14 6.50
CA SER A 413 8.48 25.95 5.35
C SER A 413 10.00 25.94 5.08
N GLN A 414 10.77 25.31 5.97
CA GLN A 414 12.21 25.12 5.86
C GLN A 414 12.63 23.82 5.17
N SER A 415 11.90 22.70 5.29
CA SER A 415 12.37 21.40 4.76
C SER A 415 12.05 21.18 3.27
N ILE A 416 10.95 21.74 2.76
CA ILE A 416 10.54 21.58 1.35
C ILE A 416 10.98 22.79 0.51
N GLY A 417 11.14 23.96 1.13
CA GLY A 417 11.52 25.18 0.43
C GLY A 417 12.82 25.03 -0.37
N HIS A 418 13.83 24.38 0.20
CA HIS A 418 15.10 24.13 -0.52
C HIS A 418 14.93 23.14 -1.69
N VAL A 419 14.03 22.16 -1.56
CA VAL A 419 13.73 21.18 -2.61
C VAL A 419 12.96 21.83 -3.76
N LEU A 420 11.93 22.62 -3.44
CA LEU A 420 11.18 23.38 -4.45
C LEU A 420 12.08 24.36 -5.18
N ALA A 421 12.89 25.12 -4.44
CA ALA A 421 13.88 26.02 -5.04
C ALA A 421 14.87 25.26 -5.93
N HIS A 422 15.38 24.11 -5.49
CA HIS A 422 16.25 23.27 -6.31
C HIS A 422 15.56 22.82 -7.59
N LEU A 423 14.27 22.50 -7.55
CA LEU A 423 13.50 22.05 -8.72
C LEU A 423 12.93 23.20 -9.56
N GLY A 424 13.10 24.46 -9.13
CA GLY A 424 12.50 25.62 -9.80
C GLY A 424 10.98 25.69 -9.65
N LEU A 425 10.45 25.07 -8.59
CA LEU A 425 9.04 25.05 -8.25
C LEU A 425 8.75 26.03 -7.10
N THR A 426 7.49 26.39 -6.98
CA THR A 426 6.94 27.17 -5.86
C THR A 426 5.86 26.37 -5.15
N LEU A 427 5.43 26.84 -3.97
CA LEU A 427 4.29 26.23 -3.27
C LEU A 427 2.99 26.28 -4.11
N ALA A 428 2.86 27.24 -5.03
CA ALA A 428 1.70 27.35 -5.91
C ALA A 428 1.63 26.24 -6.96
N ASP A 429 2.74 25.56 -7.25
CA ASP A 429 2.79 24.48 -8.24
C ASP A 429 2.29 23.14 -7.67
N ILE A 430 2.27 23.00 -6.34
CA ILE A 430 1.97 21.76 -5.65
C ILE A 430 0.54 21.25 -5.89
N PRO A 431 -0.53 22.08 -5.82
CA PRO A 431 -1.89 21.62 -6.09
C PRO A 431 -2.02 21.04 -7.50
N GLU A 432 -1.45 21.70 -8.50
CA GLU A 432 -1.49 21.21 -9.88
C GLU A 432 -0.73 19.87 -10.04
N ILE A 433 0.40 19.69 -9.35
CA ILE A 433 1.15 18.43 -9.36
C ILE A 433 0.31 17.31 -8.73
N ILE A 434 -0.39 17.60 -7.64
CA ILE A 434 -1.26 16.64 -6.95
C ILE A 434 -2.49 16.30 -7.80
N ASP A 435 -3.13 17.30 -8.40
CA ASP A 435 -4.30 17.13 -9.26
C ASP A 435 -3.97 16.36 -10.54
N ALA A 436 -2.74 16.54 -11.06
CA ALA A 436 -2.22 15.80 -12.21
C ALA A 436 -1.76 14.38 -11.86
N THR A 437 -1.44 14.10 -10.59
CA THR A 437 -1.33 12.73 -10.10
C THR A 437 -2.75 12.15 -10.09
N PRO A 438 -3.07 11.14 -10.91
CA PRO A 438 -4.40 10.58 -10.87
C PRO A 438 -4.61 10.01 -9.47
N LEU A 439 -5.45 10.69 -8.68
CA LEU A 439 -6.07 10.11 -7.48
C LEU A 439 -6.76 8.78 -7.85
N ASN A 440 -7.03 8.59 -9.15
CA ASN A 440 -7.52 7.38 -9.81
C ASN A 440 -6.51 6.22 -9.96
N VAL A 441 -5.26 6.39 -9.56
CA VAL A 441 -4.30 5.27 -9.50
C VAL A 441 -4.50 4.45 -8.22
N MET A 442 -5.14 5.05 -7.21
CA MET A 442 -5.76 4.37 -6.08
C MET A 442 -7.30 4.28 -6.20
N ASN A 443 -7.97 5.09 -7.04
CA ASN A 443 -9.32 4.78 -7.55
C ASN A 443 -9.25 3.86 -8.75
N THR A 444 -9.15 2.55 -8.51
CA THR A 444 -9.44 1.63 -9.62
C THR A 444 -10.96 1.61 -9.86
N ASN A 445 -11.48 2.51 -10.70
CA ASN A 445 -12.76 2.36 -11.40
C ASN A 445 -12.67 1.25 -12.44
N GLU A 446 -13.15 0.04 -12.14
CA GLU A 446 -13.90 -0.82 -13.08
C GLU A 446 -14.43 -2.13 -12.53
#